data_AF-A0A9N9S4Q9-F1
#
_entry.id   AF-A0A9N9S4Q9-F1
#
_cell.length_a   1.000
_cell.length_b   1.000
_cell.length_c   1.000
_cell.angle_alpha   90.00
_cell.angle_beta   90.00
_cell.angle_gamma   90.00
#
_symmetry.space_group_name_H-M   'P 1'
#
loop_
_entity.id
_entity.type
_entity.pdbx_description
1 polymer ?
#
loop_
_entity_poly.entity_id
_entity_poly.type
_entity_poly.pdbx_seq_one_letter_code
_entity_poly.pdbx_strand_id
1 'polypeptide(L)'
;MKFCQIFVLTSVCCLTIGFAAVALKPKIKSIVDEMIYGKIHLIVKSQHAKNPKLIKCIMDVLMENETANKCYAFDVMFNQDTFKSCVQPFIDGAKSQCGISRFSQQLIFSISIVFLLIFPVIIYGFIHLIFYLINLFRSDA
;
A
#
# COMPACT_ATOMS: atom_id res chain seq x y z
N MET A 1 -24.00 -25.50 52.10
CA MET A 1 -24.19 -24.42 51.10
C MET A 1 -22.92 -23.54 50.97
N LYS A 2 -21.74 -24.09 50.63
CA LYS A 2 -20.49 -23.30 50.47
C LYS A 2 -19.76 -23.51 49.13
N PHE A 3 -20.21 -24.45 48.29
CA PHE A 3 -19.54 -24.78 47.02
C PHE A 3 -19.99 -23.91 45.83
N CYS A 4 -21.11 -23.19 45.93
CA CYS A 4 -21.65 -22.42 44.80
C CYS A 4 -20.95 -21.07 44.59
N GLN A 5 -20.34 -20.47 45.62
CA GLN A 5 -19.71 -19.14 45.49
C GLN A 5 -18.31 -19.16 44.85
N ILE A 6 -17.58 -20.27 44.94
CA ILE A 6 -16.21 -20.38 44.39
C ILE A 6 -16.24 -20.57 42.86
N PHE A 7 -17.28 -21.24 42.34
CA PHE A 7 -17.44 -21.50 40.90
C PHE A 7 -17.87 -20.24 40.12
N VAL A 8 -18.62 -19.34 40.76
CA VAL A 8 -19.02 -18.06 40.15
C VAL A 8 -17.84 -17.09 40.10
N LEU A 9 -16.99 -17.03 41.13
CA LEU A 9 -15.81 -16.14 41.13
C LEU A 9 -14.76 -16.53 40.07
N THR A 10 -14.54 -17.83 39.85
CA THR A 10 -13.57 -18.32 38.87
C THR A 10 -14.03 -18.11 37.42
N SER A 11 -15.33 -18.26 37.15
CA SER A 11 -15.92 -17.97 35.84
C SER A 11 -15.86 -16.48 35.48
N VAL A 12 -16.15 -15.59 36.43
CA VAL A 12 -16.14 -14.13 36.19
C VAL A 12 -14.72 -13.60 35.97
N CYS A 13 -13.70 -14.12 36.65
CA CYS A 13 -12.29 -13.75 36.39
C CYS A 13 -11.81 -14.17 34.99
N CYS A 14 -12.20 -15.35 34.49
CA CYS A 14 -11.83 -15.76 33.14
C CYS A 14 -12.50 -14.90 32.06
N LEU A 15 -13.73 -14.44 32.30
CA LEU A 15 -14.46 -13.55 31.40
C LEU A 15 -13.85 -12.14 31.40
N THR A 16 -13.56 -11.54 32.55
CA THR A 16 -13.00 -10.17 32.59
C THR A 16 -11.57 -10.10 32.06
N ILE A 17 -10.74 -11.11 32.33
CA ILE A 17 -9.38 -11.20 31.77
C ILE A 17 -9.43 -11.51 30.27
N GLY A 18 -10.38 -12.35 29.83
CA GLY A 18 -10.59 -12.66 28.41
C GLY A 18 -11.04 -11.44 27.59
N PHE A 19 -12.02 -10.69 28.08
CA PHE A 19 -12.49 -9.47 27.41
C PHE A 19 -11.43 -8.35 27.43
N ALA A 20 -10.68 -8.19 28.53
CA ALA A 20 -9.56 -7.25 28.59
C ALA A 20 -8.45 -7.63 27.60
N ALA A 21 -8.06 -8.91 27.51
CA ALA A 21 -7.04 -9.36 26.57
C ALA A 21 -7.46 -9.21 25.10
N VAL A 22 -8.74 -9.41 24.77
CA VAL A 22 -9.27 -9.24 23.41
C VAL A 22 -9.42 -7.77 23.03
N ALA A 23 -9.81 -6.89 23.97
CA ALA A 23 -9.97 -5.46 23.72
C ALA A 23 -8.64 -4.66 23.78
N LEU A 24 -7.66 -5.09 24.57
CA LEU A 24 -6.35 -4.43 24.65
C LEU A 24 -5.41 -4.80 23.50
N LYS A 25 -5.49 -6.03 22.96
CA LYS A 25 -4.65 -6.48 21.83
C LYS A 25 -4.65 -5.51 20.63
N PRO A 26 -5.81 -5.03 20.11
CA PRO A 26 -5.80 -4.11 18.97
C PRO A 26 -5.22 -2.74 19.33
N LYS A 27 -5.47 -2.23 20.56
CA LYS A 27 -4.94 -0.93 20.99
C LYS A 27 -3.43 -0.94 21.18
N ILE A 28 -2.89 -2.00 21.79
CA ILE A 28 -1.43 -2.15 21.98
C ILE A 28 -0.74 -2.32 20.63
N LYS A 29 -1.32 -3.10 19.71
CA LYS A 29 -0.78 -3.26 18.35
C LYS A 29 -0.68 -1.91 17.62
N SER A 30 -1.75 -1.12 17.64
CA SER A 30 -1.80 0.22 17.02
C SER A 30 -0.71 1.16 17.51
N ILE A 31 -0.47 1.22 18.83
CA ILE A 31 0.55 2.10 19.42
C ILE A 31 1.97 1.66 19.04
N VAL A 32 2.22 0.35 19.02
CA VAL A 32 3.55 -0.17 18.67
C VAL A 32 3.81 0.01 17.17
N ASP A 33 2.79 -0.17 16.33
CA ASP A 33 2.89 0.10 14.89
C ASP A 33 3.22 1.57 14.64
N GLU A 34 2.57 2.52 15.32
CA GLU A 34 2.88 3.96 15.22
C GLU A 34 4.34 4.27 15.62
N MET A 35 4.86 3.66 16.69
CA MET A 35 6.26 3.83 17.09
C MET A 35 7.24 3.27 16.05
N ILE A 36 6.96 2.08 15.51
CA ILE A 36 7.80 1.46 14.47
C ILE A 36 7.79 2.33 13.21
N TYR A 37 6.61 2.68 12.69
CA TYR A 37 6.51 3.53 11.50
C TYR A 37 7.08 4.93 11.74
N GLY A 38 7.00 5.47 12.95
CA GLY A 38 7.67 6.72 13.33
C GLY A 38 9.20 6.63 13.18
N LYS A 39 9.82 5.55 13.66
CA LYS A 39 11.26 5.30 13.49
C LYS A 39 11.63 5.08 12.02
N ILE A 40 10.85 4.28 11.29
CA ILE A 40 11.05 4.04 9.85
C ILE A 40 10.98 5.36 9.08
N HIS A 41 9.99 6.20 9.37
CA HIS A 41 9.82 7.49 8.72
C HIS A 41 11.03 8.41 8.93
N LEU A 42 11.63 8.43 10.13
CA LEU A 42 12.86 9.18 10.38
C LEU A 42 14.04 8.66 9.54
N ILE A 43 14.20 7.34 9.43
CA ILE A 43 15.24 6.71 8.61
C ILE A 43 15.05 7.10 7.14
N VAL A 44 13.85 6.89 6.60
CA VAL A 44 13.52 7.20 5.20
C VAL A 44 13.68 8.69 4.91
N LYS A 45 13.25 9.56 5.83
CA LYS A 45 13.42 11.02 5.72
C LYS A 45 14.89 11.42 5.69
N SER A 46 15.75 10.76 6.49
CA SER A 46 17.19 11.02 6.46
C SER A 46 17.84 10.61 5.13
N GLN A 47 17.39 9.50 4.52
CA GLN A 47 17.94 8.97 3.27
C GLN A 47 17.41 9.70 2.01
N HIS A 48 16.20 10.26 2.09
CA HIS A 48 15.49 10.85 0.96
C HIS A 48 14.94 12.26 1.22
N ALA A 49 15.65 13.04 2.05
CA ALA A 49 15.23 14.39 2.49
C ALA A 49 14.81 15.33 1.35
N LYS A 50 15.38 15.18 0.16
CA LYS A 50 15.10 16.02 -1.02
C LYS A 50 13.82 15.63 -1.77
N ASN A 51 13.19 14.49 -1.46
CA ASN A 51 12.05 13.97 -2.22
C ASN A 51 10.87 13.56 -1.29
N PRO A 52 10.06 14.52 -0.81
CA PRO A 52 8.93 14.24 0.09
C PRO A 52 7.89 13.29 -0.52
N LYS A 53 7.67 13.36 -1.83
CA LYS A 53 6.77 12.45 -2.54
C LYS A 53 7.28 11.00 -2.56
N LEU A 54 8.60 10.79 -2.58
CA LEU A 54 9.19 9.45 -2.51
C LEU A 54 9.08 8.89 -1.08
N ILE A 55 9.33 9.72 -0.07
CA ILE A 55 9.15 9.35 1.34
C ILE A 55 7.71 8.87 1.57
N LYS A 56 6.71 9.64 1.12
CA LYS A 56 5.31 9.26 1.25
C LYS A 56 5.01 7.91 0.60
N CYS A 57 5.45 7.72 -0.65
CA CYS A 57 5.23 6.46 -1.36
C CYS A 57 5.87 5.26 -0.63
N ILE A 58 7.11 5.41 -0.15
CA ILE A 58 7.79 4.35 0.60
C ILE A 58 7.00 4.01 1.87
N MET A 59 6.55 5.02 2.63
CA MET A 59 5.75 4.80 3.83
C MET A 59 4.41 4.11 3.53
N ASP A 60 3.71 4.51 2.46
CA ASP A 60 2.44 3.91 2.05
C ASP A 60 2.62 2.41 1.73
N VAL A 61 3.66 2.06 0.95
CA VAL A 61 3.98 0.65 0.63
C VAL A 61 4.38 -0.17 1.85
N LEU A 62 5.10 0.44 2.80
CA LEU A 62 5.54 -0.24 4.02
C LEU A 62 4.36 -0.52 4.97
N MET A 63 3.39 0.39 5.04
CA MET A 63 2.15 0.20 5.79
C MET A 63 1.27 -0.87 5.17
N GLU A 64 1.11 -0.86 3.84
CA GLU A 64 0.30 -1.84 3.10
C GLU A 64 0.85 -3.27 3.25
N ASN A 65 2.18 -3.41 3.27
CA ASN A 65 2.84 -4.72 3.47
C ASN A 65 2.96 -5.16 4.93
N GLU A 66 2.35 -4.42 5.87
CA GLU A 66 2.41 -4.66 7.31
C GLU A 66 3.84 -4.87 7.82
N THR A 67 4.78 -4.05 7.36
CA THR A 67 6.22 -4.24 7.66
C THR A 67 6.50 -4.20 9.17
N ALA A 68 5.68 -3.45 9.92
CA ALA A 68 5.74 -3.43 11.38
C ALA A 68 5.61 -4.82 12.00
N ASN A 69 4.75 -5.71 11.48
CA ASN A 69 4.57 -7.07 11.98
C ASN A 69 5.79 -7.96 11.73
N LYS A 70 6.57 -7.68 10.67
CA LYS A 70 7.75 -8.47 10.28
C LYS A 70 9.00 -8.11 11.08
N CYS A 71 9.08 -6.87 11.54
CA CYS A 71 10.14 -6.40 12.45
C CYS A 71 9.63 -6.24 13.89
N TYR A 72 8.47 -6.85 14.22
CA TYR A 72 7.91 -6.89 15.57
C TYR A 72 8.65 -7.91 16.44
N ALA A 73 9.88 -7.61 16.80
CA ALA A 73 10.63 -8.39 17.78
C ALA A 73 11.24 -7.43 18.80
N PHE A 74 11.08 -7.75 20.09
CA PHE A 74 11.42 -6.84 21.17
C PHE A 74 12.93 -6.53 21.17
N ASP A 75 13.77 -7.52 20.90
CA ASP A 75 15.21 -7.39 20.68
C ASP A 75 15.56 -6.49 19.48
N VAL A 76 14.76 -6.53 18.41
CA VAL A 76 14.96 -5.72 17.21
C VAL A 76 14.58 -4.26 17.43
N MET A 77 13.54 -3.95 18.22
CA MET A 77 13.07 -2.55 18.41
C MET A 77 13.99 -1.68 19.29
N PHE A 78 14.73 -2.29 20.22
CA PHE A 78 15.59 -1.59 21.17
C PHE A 78 17.04 -1.45 20.67
N ASN A 79 17.47 -2.26 19.71
CA ASN A 79 18.76 -2.11 19.06
C ASN A 79 18.59 -1.40 17.70
N GLN A 80 19.09 -0.17 17.59
CA GLN A 80 18.94 0.65 16.39
C GLN A 80 19.60 0.04 15.14
N ASP A 81 20.73 -0.66 15.30
CA ASP A 81 21.44 -1.28 14.18
C ASP A 81 20.69 -2.51 13.67
N THR A 82 20.19 -3.35 14.59
CA THR A 82 19.36 -4.51 14.25
C THR A 82 18.04 -4.08 13.62
N PHE A 83 17.41 -3.03 14.15
CA PHE A 83 16.20 -2.44 13.58
C PHE A 83 16.44 -1.96 12.14
N LYS A 84 17.52 -1.20 11.93
CA LYS A 84 17.88 -0.70 10.61
C LYS A 84 18.14 -1.86 9.64
N SER A 85 18.86 -2.89 10.07
CA SER A 85 19.11 -4.09 9.26
C SER A 85 17.83 -4.85 8.91
N CYS A 86 16.84 -4.90 9.80
CA CYS A 86 15.54 -5.53 9.52
C CYS A 86 14.74 -4.74 8.48
N VAL A 87 14.70 -3.41 8.63
CA VAL A 87 13.83 -2.53 7.84
C VAL A 87 14.43 -2.17 6.47
N GLN A 88 15.76 -2.07 6.35
CA GLN A 88 16.44 -1.63 5.13
C GLN A 88 16.01 -2.41 3.85
N PRO A 89 15.93 -3.76 3.83
CA PRO A 89 15.49 -4.48 2.63
C PRO A 89 14.05 -4.13 2.22
N PHE A 90 13.17 -3.84 3.19
CA PHE A 90 11.80 -3.41 2.88
C PHE A 90 11.77 -1.98 2.33
N ILE A 91 12.59 -1.07 2.86
CA ILE A 91 12.75 0.28 2.31
C ILE A 91 13.26 0.22 0.87
N ASP A 92 14.27 -0.59 0.59
CA ASP A 92 14.84 -0.73 -0.76
C ASP A 92 13.84 -1.35 -1.75
N GLY A 93 13.08 -2.36 -1.32
CA GLY A 93 11.97 -2.94 -2.09
C GLY A 93 10.87 -1.92 -2.38
N ALA A 94 10.43 -1.17 -1.36
CA ALA A 94 9.41 -0.13 -1.51
C ALA A 94 9.89 1.01 -2.42
N LYS A 95 11.16 1.41 -2.34
CA LYS A 95 11.76 2.40 -3.23
C LYS A 95 11.71 1.94 -4.69
N SER A 96 12.00 0.67 -4.96
CA SER A 96 11.91 0.09 -6.31
C SER A 96 10.46 0.14 -6.83
N GLN A 97 9.48 -0.29 -6.03
CA GLN A 97 8.07 -0.22 -6.38
C GLN A 97 7.59 1.22 -6.63
N CYS A 98 8.04 2.17 -5.83
CA CYS A 98 7.74 3.59 -5.99
C CYS A 98 8.37 4.20 -7.27
N GLY A 99 9.55 3.73 -7.67
CA GLY A 99 10.18 4.11 -8.93
C GLY A 99 9.43 3.55 -10.14
N ILE A 100 9.05 2.27 -10.08
CA ILE A 100 8.32 1.58 -11.15
C ILE A 100 6.90 2.14 -11.30
N SER A 101 6.20 2.41 -10.19
CA SER A 101 4.85 3.00 -10.19
C SER A 101 4.79 4.37 -10.85
N ARG A 102 5.82 5.21 -10.64
CA ARG A 102 5.93 6.49 -11.35
C ARG A 102 6.19 6.33 -12.83
N PHE A 103 7.05 5.39 -13.19
CA PHE A 103 7.37 5.12 -14.58
C PHE A 103 6.15 4.56 -15.33
N SER A 104 5.39 3.65 -14.71
CA SER A 104 4.19 3.05 -15.31
C SER A 104 3.05 4.08 -15.45
N GLN A 105 2.82 4.93 -14.46
CA GLN A 105 1.83 6.01 -14.56
C GLN A 105 2.15 6.97 -15.72
N GLN A 106 3.42 7.33 -15.88
CA GLN A 106 3.85 8.21 -16.96
C GLN A 106 3.73 7.54 -18.33
N LEU A 107 4.03 6.25 -18.43
CA LEU A 107 3.86 5.45 -19.65
C LEU A 107 2.40 5.31 -20.06
N ILE A 108 1.52 4.98 -19.11
CA ILE A 108 0.08 4.84 -19.35
C ILE A 108 -0.50 6.19 -19.81
N PHE A 109 -0.11 7.30 -19.17
CA PHE A 109 -0.54 8.62 -19.59
C PHE A 109 -0.08 8.95 -21.02
N SER A 110 1.19 8.69 -21.35
CA SER A 110 1.71 8.91 -22.70
C SER A 110 1.01 8.05 -23.76
N ILE A 111 0.78 6.76 -23.49
CA ILE A 111 0.04 5.87 -24.40
C ILE A 111 -1.41 6.33 -24.55
N SER A 112 -2.04 6.76 -23.46
CA SER A 112 -3.44 7.21 -23.48
C SER A 112 -3.60 8.47 -24.33
N ILE A 113 -2.67 9.44 -24.24
CA ILE A 113 -2.69 10.64 -25.10
C ILE A 113 -2.52 10.27 -26.57
N VAL A 114 -1.56 9.41 -26.89
CA VAL A 114 -1.32 8.95 -28.28
C VAL A 114 -2.58 8.28 -28.83
N PHE A 115 -3.21 7.42 -28.03
CA PHE A 115 -4.48 6.78 -28.42
C PHE A 115 -5.58 7.82 -28.64
N LEU A 116 -5.72 8.82 -27.77
CA LEU A 116 -6.72 9.87 -27.88
C LEU A 116 -6.56 10.75 -29.13
N LEU A 117 -5.33 10.91 -29.62
CA LEU A 117 -5.03 11.67 -30.85
C LEU A 117 -5.20 10.84 -32.12
N ILE A 118 -4.77 9.58 -32.11
CA ILE A 118 -4.77 8.72 -33.31
C ILE A 118 -6.15 8.11 -33.56
N PHE A 119 -6.87 7.73 -32.52
CA PHE A 119 -8.18 7.07 -32.61
C PHE A 119 -9.23 7.87 -33.41
N PRO A 120 -9.45 9.18 -33.19
CA PRO A 120 -10.41 9.95 -33.98
C PRO A 120 -9.98 10.08 -35.46
N VAL A 121 -8.69 10.14 -35.75
CA VAL A 121 -8.17 10.21 -37.13
C VAL A 121 -8.42 8.90 -37.86
N ILE A 122 -8.19 7.76 -37.20
CA ILE A 122 -8.49 6.43 -37.77
C ILE A 122 -9.99 6.29 -38.03
N ILE A 123 -10.84 6.67 -37.06
CA ILE A 123 -12.30 6.61 -37.22
C ILE A 123 -12.74 7.50 -38.38
N TYR A 124 -12.25 8.74 -38.44
CA TYR A 124 -12.58 9.67 -39.51
C TYR A 124 -12.18 9.11 -40.88
N GLY A 125 -10.96 8.59 -41.01
CA GLY A 125 -10.49 7.93 -42.23
C GLY A 125 -11.35 6.73 -42.63
N PHE A 126 -11.76 5.91 -41.65
CA PHE A 126 -12.61 4.74 -41.91
C PHE A 126 -14.01 5.14 -42.37
N ILE A 127 -14.62 6.15 -41.75
CA ILE A 127 -15.91 6.71 -42.17
C ILE A 127 -15.80 7.26 -43.60
N HIS A 128 -14.75 8.01 -43.90
CA HIS A 128 -14.55 8.60 -45.22
C HIS A 128 -14.35 7.54 -46.31
N LEU A 129 -13.64 6.44 -45.98
CA LEU A 129 -13.47 5.29 -46.87
C LEU A 129 -14.79 4.60 -47.15
N ILE A 130 -15.63 4.38 -46.13
CA ILE A 130 -16.97 3.81 -46.30
C ILE A 130 -17.83 4.70 -47.21
N PHE A 131 -17.85 6.01 -46.97
CA PHE A 131 -18.58 6.95 -47.83
C PHE A 131 -18.09 6.92 -49.28
N TYR A 132 -16.78 6.87 -49.49
CA TYR A 132 -16.19 6.76 -50.83
C TYR A 132 -16.64 5.47 -51.53
N LEU A 133 -16.56 4.33 -50.85
CA LEU A 133 -16.98 3.03 -51.41
C LEU A 133 -18.48 3.02 -51.74
N ILE A 134 -19.34 3.55 -50.88
CA ILE A 134 -20.78 3.65 -51.14
C ILE A 134 -21.06 4.48 -52.40
N ASN A 135 -20.38 5.61 -52.56
CA ASN A 135 -20.56 6.46 -53.74
C ASN A 135 -20.05 5.82 -55.03
N LEU A 136 -18.94 5.05 -54.95
CA LEU A 136 -18.42 4.30 -56.09
C LEU A 136 -19.46 3.25 -56.57
N PHE A 137 -19.98 2.43 -55.65
CA PHE A 137 -21.00 1.43 -55.99
C PHE A 137 -22.31 2.03 -56.50
N ARG A 138 -22.65 3.26 -56.08
CA ARG A 138 -23.84 3.96 -56.59
C ARG A 138 -23.65 4.51 -58.00
N SER A 139 -22.43 4.84 -58.41
CA SER A 139 -22.15 5.36 -59.75
C SER A 139 -22.19 4.28 -60.83
N ASP A 140 -22.01 3.02 -60.44
CA ASP A 140 -22.00 1.85 -61.34
C ASP A 140 -23.37 1.13 -61.43
N ALA A 141 -24.37 1.55 -60.65
CA ALA A 141 -25.73 0.99 -60.60
C ALA A 141 -26.77 1.92 -61.24
#